data_AF-A0A2N2H6W6-F1
#
_entry.id   AF-A0A2N2H6W6-F1
#
_cell.length_a   1.000
_cell.length_b   1.000
_cell.length_c   1.000
_cell.angle_alpha   90.00
_cell.angle_beta   90.00
_cell.angle_gamma   90.00
#
_symmetry.space_group_name_H-M   'P 1'
#
loop_
_entity.id
_entity.type
_entity.pdbx_description
1 polymer ?
#
loop_
_entity_poly.entity_id
_entity_poly.type
_entity_poly.pdbx_seq_one_letter_code
_entity_poly.pdbx_strand_id
1 'polypeptide(L)'
;GFSPAVFDGKVKVVAMEAFGRGYGGQIGLIVAVDIETDQIAGVAVTTHSETPGLGARAKSDPTFTKQFKGTSAKEPVKLKSDGGKIDAISGATVTSKGVTGGVMNAMEVYLRLKNTIVEKAKSIKA
;
A
#
# COMPACT_ATOMS: atom_id res chain seq x y z
N GLY A 1 -3.51 -12.80 -0.87
CA GLY A 1 -2.26 -13.61 -0.83
C GLY A 1 -1.04 -12.71 -0.87
N PHE A 2 0.18 -13.25 -0.96
CA PHE A 2 1.37 -12.46 -1.29
C PHE A 2 2.08 -13.03 -2.52
N SER A 3 2.53 -12.15 -3.41
CA SER A 3 3.21 -12.50 -4.65
C SER A 3 4.63 -11.95 -4.64
N PRO A 4 5.66 -12.80 -4.79
CA PRO A 4 7.05 -12.35 -4.83
C PRO A 4 7.39 -11.70 -6.18
N ALA A 5 8.24 -10.68 -6.18
CA ALA A 5 8.84 -10.11 -7.37
C ALA A 5 10.37 -10.28 -7.32
N VAL A 6 10.93 -10.90 -8.36
CA VAL A 6 12.36 -11.22 -8.49
C VAL A 6 13.07 -10.11 -9.28
N PHE A 7 14.15 -9.58 -8.73
CA PHE A 7 15.07 -8.64 -9.37
C PHE A 7 16.50 -9.17 -9.22
N ASP A 8 17.24 -9.29 -10.32
CA ASP A 8 18.61 -9.84 -10.36
C ASP A 8 18.74 -11.24 -9.72
N GLY A 9 17.72 -12.09 -9.91
CA GLY A 9 17.68 -13.43 -9.33
C GLY A 9 17.43 -13.49 -7.82
N LYS A 10 17.04 -12.38 -7.19
CA LYS A 10 16.64 -12.31 -5.78
C LYS A 10 15.24 -11.73 -5.63
N VAL A 11 14.42 -12.30 -4.77
CA VAL A 11 13.16 -11.64 -4.38
C VAL A 11 13.52 -10.41 -3.53
N LYS A 12 13.30 -9.22 -4.09
CA LYS A 12 13.53 -7.94 -3.37
C LYS A 12 12.25 -7.30 -2.88
N VAL A 13 11.12 -7.59 -3.54
CA VAL A 13 9.83 -6.97 -3.27
C VAL A 13 8.76 -8.05 -3.10
N VAL A 14 7.86 -7.84 -2.14
CA VAL A 14 6.63 -8.62 -1.97
C VAL A 14 5.42 -7.73 -2.22
N ALA A 15 4.47 -8.19 -3.04
CA ALA A 15 3.18 -7.55 -3.24
C ALA A 15 2.11 -8.23 -2.38
N MET A 16 1.31 -7.44 -1.68
CA MET A 16 0.21 -7.91 -0.83
C MET A 16 -1.09 -7.25 -1.25
N GLU A 17 -2.15 -8.04 -1.28
CA GLU A 17 -3.51 -7.50 -1.35
C GLU A 17 -3.90 -6.91 0.00
N ALA A 18 -4.50 -5.73 -0.04
CA ALA A 18 -5.02 -5.06 1.15
C ALA A 18 -6.34 -4.38 0.83
N PHE A 19 -7.09 -4.06 1.89
CA PHE A 19 -8.40 -3.44 1.76
C PHE A 19 -8.52 -2.26 2.71
N GLY A 20 -9.09 -1.18 2.18
CA GLY A 20 -9.51 -0.01 2.91
C GLY A 20 -11.03 0.17 2.87
N ARG A 21 -11.56 1.04 3.72
CA ARG A 21 -12.96 1.46 3.66
C ARG A 21 -13.04 2.92 3.20
N GLY A 22 -13.48 3.12 1.96
CA GLY A 22 -13.74 4.42 1.35
C GLY A 22 -15.17 4.91 1.55
N TYR A 23 -15.54 5.94 0.80
CA TYR A 23 -16.88 6.54 0.85
C TYR A 23 -17.93 5.62 0.21
N GLY A 24 -17.63 5.05 -0.95
CA GLY A 24 -18.47 4.13 -1.71
C GLY A 24 -18.35 2.67 -1.26
N GLY A 25 -17.60 2.37 -0.20
CA GLY A 25 -17.44 1.02 0.35
C GLY A 25 -16.00 0.53 0.34
N GLN A 26 -15.80 -0.74 0.04
CA GLN A 26 -14.46 -1.35 0.08
C GLN A 26 -13.58 -0.83 -1.06
N ILE A 27 -12.33 -0.50 -0.74
CA ILE A 27 -11.27 -0.16 -1.69
C ILE A 27 -10.25 -1.30 -1.68
N GLY A 28 -10.05 -1.94 -2.82
CA GLY A 28 -8.99 -2.93 -3.02
C GLY A 28 -7.66 -2.26 -3.37
N LEU A 29 -6.58 -2.77 -2.78
CA LEU A 29 -5.23 -2.27 -2.96
C LEU A 29 -4.25 -3.40 -3.25
N ILE A 30 -3.20 -3.08 -3.99
CA ILE A 30 -1.94 -3.82 -3.96
C ILE A 30 -0.88 -2.92 -3.34
N VAL A 31 -0.20 -3.44 -2.32
CA VAL A 31 0.90 -2.77 -1.61
C VAL A 31 2.16 -3.60 -1.81
N ALA A 32 3.15 -2.99 -2.46
CA ALA A 32 4.46 -3.59 -2.67
C ALA A 32 5.43 -3.08 -1.61
N VAL A 33 6.16 -3.99 -0.95
CA VAL A 33 7.12 -3.69 0.11
C VAL A 33 8.48 -4.29 -0.26
N ASP A 34 9.52 -3.47 -0.16
CA ASP A 34 10.91 -3.88 -0.26
C ASP A 34 11.33 -4.59 1.03
N ILE A 35 11.76 -5.85 0.92
CA ILE A 35 11.98 -6.72 2.07
C ILE A 35 13.33 -6.47 2.77
N GLU A 36 14.25 -5.78 2.11
CA GLU A 36 15.56 -5.42 2.66
C GLU A 36 15.45 -4.15 3.50
N THR A 37 14.74 -3.15 2.98
CA THR A 37 14.60 -1.82 3.60
C THR A 37 13.38 -1.68 4.51
N ASP A 38 12.42 -2.61 4.45
CA ASP A 38 11.10 -2.49 5.05
C ASP A 38 10.30 -1.28 4.54
N GLN A 39 10.58 -0.77 3.33
CA GLN A 39 9.90 0.40 2.78
C GLN A 39 8.87 0.02 1.73
N ILE A 40 7.81 0.83 1.61
CA ILE A 40 6.86 0.71 0.50
C ILE A 40 7.58 0.98 -0.83
N ALA A 41 7.57 -0.01 -1.71
CA ALA A 41 8.06 0.11 -3.08
C ALA A 41 7.00 0.76 -4.00
N GLY A 42 5.71 0.54 -3.73
CA GLY A 42 4.61 1.15 -4.46
C GLY A 42 3.23 0.75 -3.94
N VAL A 43 2.20 1.53 -4.30
CA VAL A 43 0.79 1.27 -3.98
C VAL A 43 -0.05 1.46 -5.24
N ALA A 44 -1.01 0.57 -5.46
CA ALA A 44 -2.02 0.70 -6.50
C ALA A 44 -3.42 0.44 -5.95
N VAL A 45 -4.38 1.28 -6.32
CA VAL A 45 -5.81 1.01 -6.08
C VAL A 45 -6.33 0.12 -7.20
N THR A 46 -6.85 -1.06 -6.85
CA THR A 46 -7.31 -2.06 -7.82
C THR A 46 -8.81 -1.96 -8.07
N THR A 47 -9.61 -1.94 -7.00
CA THR A 47 -11.08 -1.89 -7.06
C THR A 47 -11.64 -0.81 -6.14
N HIS A 48 -12.74 -0.19 -6.53
CA HIS A 48 -13.46 0.78 -5.71
C HIS A 48 -14.86 1.06 -6.28
N SER A 49 -15.73 1.66 -5.48
CA SER A 49 -17.03 2.20 -5.90
C SER A 49 -17.17 3.70 -5.61
N GLU A 50 -16.04 4.40 -5.47
CA GLU A 50 -16.02 5.84 -5.20
C GLU A 50 -16.60 6.69 -6.35
N THR A 51 -17.13 7.86 -6.00
CA THR A 51 -17.74 8.80 -6.95
C THR A 51 -16.76 9.24 -8.05
N PRO A 52 -17.13 9.12 -9.34
CA PRO A 52 -16.34 9.65 -10.46
C PRO A 52 -16.00 11.14 -10.29
N GLY A 53 -14.78 11.54 -10.65
CA GLY A 53 -14.31 12.92 -10.49
C GLY A 53 -13.99 13.34 -9.04
N LEU A 54 -14.34 12.55 -8.03
CA LEU A 54 -14.04 12.80 -6.62
C LEU A 54 -13.11 11.73 -6.05
N GLY A 55 -13.64 10.73 -5.35
CA GLY A 55 -12.85 9.66 -4.75
C GLY A 55 -12.22 8.70 -5.76
N ALA A 56 -12.80 8.57 -6.96
CA ALA A 56 -12.21 7.76 -8.03
C ALA A 56 -10.79 8.23 -8.44
N ARG A 57 -10.44 9.48 -8.14
CA ARG A 57 -9.07 10.00 -8.31
C ARG A 57 -8.04 9.23 -7.50
N ALA A 58 -8.41 8.53 -6.44
CA ALA A 58 -7.50 7.67 -5.70
C ALA A 58 -6.88 6.56 -6.58
N LYS A 59 -7.59 6.14 -7.64
CA LYS A 59 -7.08 5.19 -8.64
C LYS A 59 -6.48 5.88 -9.86
N SER A 60 -7.12 6.93 -10.37
CA SER A 60 -6.73 7.55 -11.64
C SER A 60 -5.61 8.59 -11.52
N ASP A 61 -5.41 9.19 -10.35
CA ASP A 61 -4.37 10.18 -10.09
C ASP A 61 -3.13 9.51 -9.45
N PRO A 62 -2.05 9.30 -10.20
CA PRO A 62 -0.86 8.65 -9.67
C PRO A 62 -0.12 9.51 -8.64
N THR A 63 -0.39 10.82 -8.57
CA THR A 63 0.26 11.69 -7.56
C THR A 63 -0.15 11.30 -6.15
N PHE A 64 -1.37 10.78 -5.96
CA PHE A 64 -1.83 10.32 -4.66
C PHE A 64 -1.07 9.05 -4.21
N THR A 65 -1.04 8.00 -5.02
CA THR A 65 -0.40 6.72 -4.63
C THR A 65 1.13 6.77 -4.64
N LYS A 66 1.74 7.71 -5.37
CA LYS A 66 3.21 7.92 -5.35
C LYS A 66 3.72 8.40 -4.00
N GLN A 67 2.91 9.08 -3.20
CA GLN A 67 3.31 9.60 -1.88
C GLN A 67 3.69 8.50 -0.88
N PHE A 68 3.18 7.28 -1.07
CA PHE A 68 3.46 6.16 -0.17
C PHE A 68 4.87 5.59 -0.34
N LYS A 69 5.48 5.74 -1.53
CA LYS A 69 6.79 5.15 -1.82
C LYS A 69 7.87 5.68 -0.88
N GLY A 70 8.70 4.78 -0.36
CA GLY A 70 9.77 5.09 0.60
C GLY A 70 9.29 5.21 2.05
N THR A 71 7.99 5.10 2.31
CA THR A 71 7.48 5.09 3.70
C THR A 71 7.85 3.76 4.36
N SER A 72 8.44 3.83 5.55
CA SER A 72 8.84 2.66 6.33
C SER A 72 7.62 1.92 6.89
N ALA A 73 7.58 0.60 6.77
CA ALA A 73 6.63 -0.32 7.41
C ALA A 73 6.51 -0.10 8.92
N LYS A 74 7.56 0.44 9.55
CA LYS A 74 7.66 0.69 10.99
C LYS A 74 7.11 2.06 11.41
N GLU A 75 6.76 2.92 10.46
CA GLU A 75 6.16 4.23 10.72
C GLU A 75 4.64 4.19 10.47
N PRO A 76 3.84 4.96 11.23
CA PRO A 76 2.42 5.08 10.95
C PRO A 76 2.19 5.76 9.58
N VAL A 77 1.34 5.16 8.75
CA VAL A 77 0.89 5.75 7.49
C VAL A 77 -0.42 6.47 7.71
N LYS A 78 -0.37 7.80 7.66
CA LYS A 78 -1.50 8.69 7.97
C LYS A 78 -1.56 9.87 7.01
N LEU A 79 -2.76 10.45 6.88
CA LEU A 79 -2.93 11.73 6.20
C LEU A 79 -2.31 12.86 7.02
N LYS A 80 -1.90 13.97 6.38
CA LYS A 80 -1.42 15.17 7.08
C LYS A 80 -2.44 15.74 8.06
N SER A 81 -3.73 15.68 7.74
CA SER A 81 -4.82 16.08 8.65
C SER A 81 -4.86 15.27 9.95
N ASP A 82 -4.26 14.07 9.93
CA ASP A 82 -4.22 13.13 11.05
C ASP A 82 -2.79 12.99 11.61
N GLY A 83 -1.92 13.97 11.33
CA GLY A 83 -0.53 14.04 11.82
C GLY A 83 0.48 13.19 11.02
N GLY A 84 0.12 12.75 9.82
CA GLY A 84 0.99 11.99 8.93
C GLY A 84 1.66 12.80 7.83
N LYS A 85 2.07 12.11 6.77
CA LYS A 85 2.83 12.68 5.64
C LYS A 85 2.04 12.72 4.32
N ILE A 86 0.92 12.01 4.24
CA ILE A 86 0.16 11.84 2.98
C ILE A 86 -0.86 12.97 2.82
N ASP A 87 -0.81 13.68 1.70
CA ASP A 87 -1.83 14.64 1.28
C ASP A 87 -3.10 13.92 0.85
N ALA A 88 -4.24 14.39 1.36
CA ALA A 88 -5.55 13.91 0.94
C ALA A 88 -5.88 14.42 -0.47
N ILE A 89 -6.68 13.65 -1.20
CA ILE A 89 -7.31 14.16 -2.42
C ILE A 89 -8.36 15.21 -2.01
N SER A 90 -8.24 16.42 -2.58
CA SER A 90 -9.17 17.52 -2.29
C SER A 90 -10.62 17.11 -2.59
N GLY A 91 -11.48 17.28 -1.57
CA GLY A 91 -12.89 16.89 -1.58
C GLY A 91 -13.16 15.40 -1.32
N ALA A 92 -12.12 14.55 -1.20
CA ALA A 92 -12.26 13.10 -1.05
C ALA A 92 -11.51 12.57 0.19
N THR A 93 -11.68 13.23 1.34
CA THR A 93 -11.00 12.88 2.59
C THR A 93 -11.33 11.46 3.07
N VAL A 94 -12.61 11.05 2.99
CA VAL A 94 -13.04 9.70 3.42
C VAL A 94 -12.38 8.62 2.57
N THR A 95 -12.37 8.79 1.25
CA THR A 95 -11.64 7.92 0.32
C THR A 95 -10.15 7.86 0.64
N SER A 96 -9.53 9.02 0.86
CA SER A 96 -8.11 9.14 1.14
C SER A 96 -7.74 8.38 2.42
N LYS A 97 -8.54 8.53 3.49
CA LYS A 97 -8.39 7.77 4.73
C LYS A 97 -8.57 6.27 4.50
N GLY A 98 -9.52 5.87 3.65
CA GLY A 98 -9.72 4.48 3.25
C GLY A 98 -8.46 3.86 2.66
N VAL A 99 -7.85 4.51 1.67
CA VAL A 99 -6.61 4.03 1.04
C VAL A 99 -5.47 3.99 2.06
N THR A 100 -5.25 5.08 2.79
CA THR A 100 -4.18 5.17 3.80
C THR A 100 -4.31 4.10 4.88
N GLY A 101 -5.53 3.82 5.37
CA GLY A 101 -5.79 2.75 6.33
C GLY A 101 -5.55 1.36 5.74
N GLY A 102 -5.93 1.12 4.49
CA GLY A 102 -5.62 -0.14 3.80
C GLY A 102 -4.11 -0.36 3.64
N VAL A 103 -3.35 0.69 3.32
CA VAL A 103 -1.88 0.63 3.27
C VAL A 103 -1.28 0.32 4.64
N MET A 104 -1.75 0.99 5.69
CA MET A 104 -1.31 0.74 7.07
C MET A 104 -1.56 -0.72 7.49
N ASN A 105 -2.76 -1.26 7.23
CA ASN A 105 -3.07 -2.65 7.51
C ASN A 105 -2.13 -3.62 6.78
N ALA A 106 -1.78 -3.31 5.52
CA ALA A 106 -0.84 -4.11 4.75
C ALA A 106 0.55 -4.14 5.42
N MET A 107 1.03 -3.00 5.90
CA MET A 107 2.33 -2.90 6.58
C MET A 107 2.37 -3.66 7.90
N GLU A 108 1.28 -3.61 8.69
CA GLU A 108 1.16 -4.40 9.91
C GLU A 108 1.22 -5.91 9.64
N VAL A 109 0.53 -6.37 8.58
CA VAL A 109 0.58 -7.76 8.13
C VAL A 109 1.98 -8.13 7.66
N TYR A 110 2.64 -7.27 6.88
CA TYR A 110 4.02 -7.47 6.45
C TYR A 110 4.95 -7.65 7.63
N LEU A 111 4.92 -6.75 8.62
CA LEU A 111 5.79 -6.84 9.79
C LEU A 111 5.54 -8.13 10.58
N ARG A 112 4.27 -8.52 10.75
CA ARG A 112 3.91 -9.78 11.43
C ARG A 112 4.47 -11.01 10.71
N LEU A 113 4.48 -10.99 9.39
CA LEU A 113 4.89 -12.13 8.56
C LEU A 113 6.32 -12.02 8.03
N LYS A 114 7.07 -10.97 8.39
CA LYS A 114 8.36 -10.62 7.79
C LYS A 114 9.32 -11.80 7.75
N ASN A 115 9.51 -12.50 8.86
CA ASN A 115 10.42 -13.64 8.91
C ASN A 115 10.00 -14.76 7.95
N THR A 116 8.69 -15.05 7.86
CA THR A 116 8.18 -16.05 6.91
C THR A 116 8.35 -15.61 5.46
N ILE A 117 8.12 -14.32 5.16
CA ILE A 117 8.30 -13.75 3.83
C ILE A 117 9.77 -13.85 3.42
N VAL A 118 10.70 -13.47 4.29
CA VAL A 118 12.14 -13.51 4.03
C VAL A 118 12.65 -14.93 3.83
N GLU A 119 12.21 -15.90 4.63
CA GLU A 119 12.62 -17.30 4.45
C GLU A 119 12.08 -17.90 3.15
N LYS A 120 10.83 -17.59 2.78
CA LYS A 120 10.27 -17.98 1.47
C LYS A 120 10.96 -17.27 0.31
N ALA A 121 11.33 -16.01 0.47
CA ALA A 121 12.07 -15.25 -0.53
C ALA A 121 13.44 -15.89 -0.82
N LYS A 122 14.14 -16.39 0.21
CA LYS A 122 15.41 -17.12 0.06
C LYS A 122 15.25 -18.49 -0.60
N SER A 123 14.12 -19.17 -0.40
CA SER A 123 13.88 -20.50 -0.96
C SER A 123 13.40 -20.50 -2.41
N ILE A 124 12.96 -19.34 -2.92
CA ILE A 124 12.72 -19.11 -4.34
C ILE A 124 14.09 -19.03 -5.02
N LYS A 125 14.56 -20.17 -5.53
CA LYS A 125 15.68 -20.21 -6.46
C LYS A 125 15.26 -19.51 -7.75
N ALA A 126 16.01 -18.49 -8.16
CA ALA A 126 15.96 -17.97 -9.53
C ALA A 126 16.63 -18.95 -10.50
#